data_AF-A0A9P6RX13-F1
#
_entry.id   AF-A0A9P6RX13-F1
#
_cell.length_a   1.000
_cell.length_b   1.000
_cell.length_c   1.000
_cell.angle_alpha   90.00
_cell.angle_beta   90.00
_cell.angle_gamma   90.00
#
_symmetry.space_group_name_H-M   'P 1'
#
loop_
_entity.id
_entity.type
_entity.pdbx_description
1 polymer ?
#
loop_
_entity_poly.entity_id
_entity_poly.type
_entity_poly.pdbx_seq_one_letter_code
_entity_poly.pdbx_strand_id
1 'polypeptide(L)'
;MTDNRLRLFCLVNGEATSNAFPIEIESTKTIGDLKELIKTKKANDFQDVDADKLTLWRVSISVADDNNDDNDDDDEDLPILLVNVLKNDKKRLKAVTQKVTDVFGYEPAENTIHIIVQRPIPVHALAPSRSLTPLPGNQSDQPRPPSPANIRADFDEITVEFFNPASQYITFLDEFVQGFHDLPVTEGNISGLPCVGKRGCGKTRTAVDLLSRSWGLYFNAGAADYGSSDMHTLAQALSVHSDIYVSKDIKQNTERIRCLTYGLLYTRLLILEHCLNLAGGRNTFSCQRWMLLQVAAPAFRDIFQELFQSISEYLHSRLLTSTTMNSVMVIIVQEQFRKVQELLRGRSLSSGVHFKFLVILDESQFLGRLFSEAFFDSDMTTVRPVLAPVLFAFRRLADGISHDSVCVMPCGTGLSSYALTWSGGSASGAKLSADEYKASRLSEMVVDFAGWTDLGSISNYLDRLRQGLDNRGRRRLDELVPEEAIRKLFRRLRGRFRPIISTIEDIINADDPMVWEE
;
A
#
# COMPACT_ATOMS: atom_id res chain seq x y z
N MET A 1 14.28 51.82 -14.95
CA MET A 1 13.05 51.06 -14.66
C MET A 1 13.52 49.75 -14.06
N THR A 2 13.42 49.60 -12.74
CA THR A 2 13.81 48.37 -12.04
C THR A 2 12.78 47.30 -12.36
N ASP A 3 13.21 46.21 -12.97
CA ASP A 3 12.36 45.07 -13.30
C ASP A 3 11.85 44.45 -11.99
N ASN A 4 10.60 44.73 -11.65
CA ASN A 4 10.02 44.45 -10.33
C ASN A 4 9.31 43.08 -10.38
N ARG A 5 9.96 42.07 -10.98
CA ARG A 5 9.43 40.72 -11.18
C ARG A 5 10.09 39.75 -10.22
N LEU A 6 9.27 38.95 -9.54
CA LEU A 6 9.68 37.88 -8.64
C LEU A 6 9.59 36.55 -9.37
N ARG A 7 10.65 35.75 -9.28
CA ARG A 7 10.66 34.37 -9.75
C ARG A 7 10.43 33.45 -8.55
N LEU A 8 9.31 32.74 -8.54
CA LEU A 8 8.90 31.84 -7.47
C LEU A 8 8.81 30.41 -7.99
N PHE A 9 9.28 29.44 -7.20
CA PHE A 9 9.16 28.02 -7.52
C PHE A 9 7.94 27.42 -6.83
N CYS A 10 7.07 26.81 -7.62
CA CYS A 10 5.84 26.18 -7.18
C CYS A 10 5.95 24.66 -7.33
N LEU A 11 5.39 23.92 -6.38
CA LEU A 11 5.28 22.47 -6.42
C LEU A 11 3.84 22.05 -6.12
N VAL A 12 3.30 21.07 -6.84
CA VAL A 12 1.98 20.52 -6.49
C VAL A 12 2.14 19.54 -5.33
N ASN A 13 1.25 19.62 -4.34
CA ASN A 13 1.33 18.78 -3.15
C ASN A 13 1.31 17.29 -3.51
N GLY A 14 2.36 16.56 -3.11
CA GLY A 14 2.52 15.12 -3.40
C GLY A 14 3.38 14.81 -4.63
N GLU A 15 3.91 15.81 -5.32
CA GLU A 15 4.88 15.62 -6.40
C GLU A 15 6.33 15.70 -5.89
N ALA A 16 7.23 15.05 -6.64
CA ALA A 16 8.69 15.11 -6.51
C ALA A 16 9.25 16.53 -6.71
N THR A 17 10.38 16.85 -6.06
CA THR A 17 11.09 18.14 -6.19
C THR A 17 11.44 18.50 -7.63
N SER A 18 11.79 17.53 -8.46
CA SER A 18 12.04 17.72 -9.90
C SER A 18 10.84 18.22 -10.69
N ASN A 19 9.61 18.05 -10.20
CA ASN A 19 8.41 18.57 -10.83
C ASN A 19 8.10 20.03 -10.46
N ALA A 20 8.94 20.66 -9.62
CA ALA A 20 8.80 22.06 -9.29
C ALA A 20 8.93 22.94 -10.55
N PHE A 21 8.04 23.92 -10.68
CA PHE A 21 7.97 24.78 -11.86
C PHE A 21 8.08 26.26 -11.49
N PRO A 22 8.78 27.06 -12.31
CA PRO A 22 8.94 28.48 -12.05
C PRO A 22 7.73 29.29 -12.52
N ILE A 23 7.42 30.34 -11.75
CA ILE A 23 6.46 31.39 -12.09
C ILE A 23 7.14 32.75 -11.95
N GLU A 24 6.95 33.60 -12.94
CA GLU A 24 7.36 35.01 -12.91
C GLU A 24 6.14 35.89 -12.70
N ILE A 25 6.14 36.69 -11.64
CA ILE A 25 5.03 37.57 -11.28
C ILE A 25 5.53 38.95 -10.87
N GLU A 26 4.83 40.00 -11.28
CA GLU A 26 5.12 41.36 -10.84
C GLU A 26 4.88 41.50 -9.34
N SER A 27 5.82 42.14 -8.65
CA SER A 27 5.86 42.26 -7.20
C SER A 27 4.62 42.97 -6.62
N THR A 28 4.01 43.87 -7.40
CA THR A 28 2.77 44.60 -7.05
C THR A 28 1.48 43.80 -7.21
N LYS A 29 1.51 42.62 -7.84
CA LYS A 29 0.35 41.77 -8.05
C LYS A 29 -0.08 41.06 -6.76
N THR A 30 -1.31 40.58 -6.77
CA THR A 30 -1.96 39.97 -5.60
C THR A 30 -1.79 38.45 -5.58
N ILE A 31 -2.08 37.82 -4.44
CA ILE A 31 -2.17 36.35 -4.33
C ILE A 31 -3.29 35.78 -5.23
N GLY A 32 -4.34 36.57 -5.54
CA GLY A 32 -5.34 36.19 -6.53
C GLY A 32 -4.77 36.04 -7.93
N ASP A 33 -4.03 37.05 -8.39
CA ASP A 33 -3.34 37.02 -9.69
C ASP A 33 -2.35 35.84 -9.77
N LEU A 34 -1.69 35.51 -8.66
CA LEU A 34 -0.77 34.37 -8.56
C LEU A 34 -1.48 33.02 -8.77
N LYS A 35 -2.70 32.85 -8.24
CA LYS A 35 -3.50 31.63 -8.45
C LYS A 35 -3.90 31.44 -9.91
N GLU A 36 -4.31 32.51 -10.58
CA GLU A 36 -4.64 32.47 -12.02
C GLU A 36 -3.42 32.11 -12.86
N LEU A 37 -2.26 32.65 -12.51
CA LEU A 37 -1.01 32.39 -13.20
C LEU A 37 -0.54 30.92 -13.01
N ILE A 38 -0.68 30.37 -11.80
CA ILE A 38 -0.41 28.94 -11.52
C ILE A 38 -1.32 28.04 -12.37
N LYS A 39 -2.63 28.31 -12.38
CA LYS A 39 -3.59 27.55 -13.19
C LYS A 39 -3.23 27.61 -14.67
N THR A 40 -2.90 28.80 -15.19
CA THR A 40 -2.53 28.98 -16.60
C THR A 40 -1.25 28.21 -16.97
N LYS A 41 -0.25 28.21 -16.07
CA LYS A 41 1.04 27.54 -16.30
C LYS A 41 0.91 26.01 -16.30
N LYS A 42 0.00 25.46 -15.50
CA LYS A 42 -0.29 24.03 -15.37
C LYS A 42 -1.75 23.75 -15.77
N ALA A 43 -2.14 24.21 -16.96
CA ALA A 43 -3.54 24.16 -17.41
C ALA A 43 -4.12 22.74 -17.47
N ASN A 44 -3.32 21.75 -17.84
CA ASN A 44 -3.75 20.33 -17.85
C ASN A 44 -3.97 19.81 -16.43
N ASP A 45 -3.07 20.14 -15.50
CA ASP A 45 -3.14 19.69 -14.11
C ASP A 45 -4.20 20.47 -13.31
N PHE A 46 -4.80 21.51 -13.85
CA PHE A 46 -5.83 22.28 -13.15
C PHE A 46 -7.04 22.56 -14.06
N GLN A 47 -7.27 21.71 -15.07
CA GLN A 47 -8.34 21.89 -16.04
C GLN A 47 -9.73 21.85 -15.38
N ASP A 48 -9.87 21.02 -14.34
CA ASP A 48 -11.09 20.73 -13.59
C ASP A 48 -11.30 21.63 -12.36
N VAL A 49 -10.34 22.52 -12.05
CA VAL A 49 -10.35 23.33 -10.82
C VAL A 49 -10.29 24.82 -11.14
N ASP A 50 -11.21 25.60 -10.58
CA ASP A 50 -11.16 27.07 -10.66
C ASP A 50 -9.98 27.63 -9.85
N ALA A 51 -9.33 28.68 -10.37
CA ALA A 51 -8.10 29.22 -9.78
C ALA A 51 -8.31 29.65 -8.32
N ASP A 52 -9.46 30.23 -7.99
CA ASP A 52 -9.83 30.66 -6.65
C ASP A 52 -9.92 29.49 -5.64
N LYS A 53 -10.27 28.28 -6.11
CA LYS A 53 -10.36 27.06 -5.30
C LYS A 53 -9.01 26.42 -4.98
N LEU A 54 -7.92 26.81 -5.65
CA LEU A 54 -6.57 26.38 -5.30
C LEU A 54 -6.17 26.93 -3.92
N THR A 55 -5.58 26.10 -3.07
CA THR A 55 -4.99 26.55 -1.80
C THR A 55 -3.48 26.65 -1.93
N LEU A 56 -2.93 27.85 -1.70
CA LEU A 56 -1.49 28.10 -1.74
C LEU A 56 -0.89 28.14 -0.33
N TRP A 57 0.27 27.51 -0.19
CA TRP A 57 1.05 27.49 1.04
C TRP A 57 2.42 28.08 0.76
N ARG A 58 2.79 29.16 1.45
CA ARG A 58 4.18 29.63 1.49
C ARG A 58 5.00 28.60 2.25
N VAL A 59 6.06 28.12 1.64
CA VAL A 59 7.04 27.21 2.24
C VAL A 59 8.47 27.72 1.98
N SER A 60 9.45 27.17 2.68
CA SER A 60 10.87 27.40 2.43
C SER A 60 11.59 26.06 2.45
N ILE A 61 11.64 25.38 1.29
CA ILE A 61 12.26 24.07 1.17
C ILE A 61 13.51 24.21 0.31
N SER A 62 14.69 24.10 0.91
CA SER A 62 15.97 24.14 0.21
C SER A 62 16.13 22.88 -0.64
N VAL A 63 16.46 23.06 -1.91
CA VAL A 63 16.78 22.02 -2.89
C VAL A 63 18.31 21.89 -3.05
N ALA A 64 19.07 22.29 -2.03
CA ALA A 64 20.54 22.23 -2.07
C ALA A 64 21.04 20.84 -1.68
N ASP A 65 21.91 20.30 -2.53
CA ASP A 65 22.64 19.04 -2.38
C ASP A 65 23.20 18.88 -0.96
N ASP A 66 22.64 17.96 -0.17
CA ASP A 66 23.30 17.47 1.03
C ASP A 66 24.37 16.43 0.60
N ASN A 67 25.31 16.90 -0.21
CA ASN A 67 26.61 16.27 -0.42
C ASN A 67 27.41 16.42 0.88
N ASN A 68 27.16 15.53 1.84
CA ASN A 68 28.07 15.16 2.93
C ASN A 68 27.75 13.76 3.47
N ASP A 69 27.46 12.80 2.58
CA ASP A 69 27.75 11.40 2.85
C ASP A 69 28.30 10.81 1.56
N ASP A 70 29.56 10.34 1.60
CA ASP A 70 30.32 9.80 0.46
C ASP A 70 29.74 8.47 -0.04
N ASN A 71 28.49 8.47 -0.50
CA ASN A 71 27.87 7.38 -1.23
C ASN A 71 27.12 7.97 -2.43
N ASP A 72 27.88 8.37 -3.45
CA ASP A 72 27.39 8.54 -4.82
C ASP A 72 26.73 7.22 -5.26
N ASP A 73 25.39 7.21 -5.33
CA ASP A 73 24.58 6.63 -6.42
C ASP A 73 23.08 6.64 -6.00
N ASP A 74 22.26 7.39 -6.76
CA ASP A 74 20.79 7.40 -6.80
C ASP A 74 20.04 8.34 -5.81
N ASP A 75 20.10 9.66 -6.02
CA ASP A 75 19.12 10.63 -5.50
C ASP A 75 17.73 10.36 -6.12
N GLU A 76 16.92 9.54 -5.48
CA GLU A 76 15.49 9.42 -5.79
C GLU A 76 14.78 10.72 -5.35
N ASP A 77 14.29 11.52 -6.30
CA ASP A 77 13.45 12.70 -6.03
C ASP A 77 12.17 12.29 -5.25
N LEU A 78 12.22 12.37 -3.92
CA LEU A 78 11.09 12.01 -3.06
C LEU A 78 9.93 13.00 -3.21
N PRO A 79 8.67 12.54 -3.26
CA PRO A 79 7.51 13.43 -3.29
C PRO A 79 7.39 14.23 -2.00
N ILE A 80 7.29 15.55 -2.12
CA ILE A 80 7.11 16.44 -0.99
C ILE A 80 5.61 16.58 -0.70
N LEU A 81 5.21 16.04 0.45
CA LEU A 81 3.90 16.31 1.03
C LEU A 81 3.99 17.52 1.95
N LEU A 82 3.06 18.46 1.82
CA LEU A 82 2.91 19.62 2.71
C LEU A 82 2.87 19.24 4.19
N VAL A 83 2.42 18.03 4.52
CA VAL A 83 2.37 17.51 5.89
C VAL A 83 3.76 17.33 6.50
N ASN A 84 4.77 17.01 5.69
CA ASN A 84 6.17 16.79 6.10
C ASN A 84 6.94 18.11 6.30
N VAL A 85 6.44 19.23 5.76
CA VAL A 85 7.02 20.56 6.01
C VAL A 85 6.72 20.99 7.45
N LEU A 86 7.75 21.36 8.20
CA LEU A 86 7.64 21.80 9.60
C LEU A 86 6.61 22.93 9.75
N LYS A 87 5.86 22.93 10.86
CA LYS A 87 4.77 23.92 11.08
C LYS A 87 5.26 25.37 11.06
N ASN A 88 6.52 25.62 11.44
CA ASN A 88 7.11 26.96 11.45
C ASN A 88 7.49 27.44 10.04
N ASP A 89 7.64 26.52 9.10
CA ASP A 89 8.11 26.78 7.74
C ASP A 89 6.98 26.73 6.70
N LYS A 90 5.72 26.60 7.13
CA LYS A 90 4.55 26.65 6.24
C LYS A 90 3.48 27.63 6.71
N LYS A 91 3.08 28.55 5.82
CA LYS A 91 2.02 29.53 6.06
C LYS A 91 0.99 29.51 4.94
N ARG A 92 -0.28 29.24 5.28
CA ARG A 92 -1.38 29.30 4.31
C ARG A 92 -1.62 30.74 3.85
N LEU A 93 -1.68 30.95 2.54
CA LEU A 93 -1.95 32.26 1.94
C LEU A 93 -3.46 32.47 1.81
N LYS A 94 -4.06 33.04 2.86
CA LYS A 94 -5.52 33.24 2.97
C LYS A 94 -6.02 34.56 2.35
N ALA A 95 -5.19 35.60 2.37
CA ALA A 95 -5.58 36.93 1.93
C ALA A 95 -5.31 37.10 0.42
N VAL A 96 -6.36 36.98 -0.39
CA VAL A 96 -6.27 37.07 -1.86
C VAL A 96 -5.81 38.46 -2.32
N THR A 97 -6.13 39.51 -1.55
CA THR A 97 -5.75 40.91 -1.82
C THR A 97 -4.32 41.27 -1.38
N GLN A 98 -3.62 40.36 -0.69
CA GLN A 98 -2.25 40.61 -0.22
C GLN A 98 -1.30 40.66 -1.42
N LYS A 99 -0.37 41.61 -1.44
CA LYS A 99 0.65 41.69 -2.51
C LYS A 99 1.66 40.57 -2.36
N VAL A 100 2.20 40.10 -3.48
CA VAL A 100 3.22 39.04 -3.49
C VAL A 100 4.48 39.49 -2.72
N THR A 101 4.86 40.77 -2.82
CA THR A 101 5.98 41.37 -2.05
C THR A 101 5.81 41.24 -0.54
N ASP A 102 4.59 41.37 -0.04
CA ASP A 102 4.32 41.34 1.40
C ASP A 102 4.45 39.91 1.97
N VAL A 103 4.44 38.91 1.09
CA VAL A 103 4.51 37.48 1.44
C VAL A 103 5.92 36.93 1.27
N PHE A 104 6.59 37.26 0.15
CA PHE A 104 7.86 36.66 -0.26
C PHE A 104 9.06 37.63 -0.22
N GLY A 105 8.83 38.93 -0.01
CA GLY A 105 9.87 39.95 -0.09
C GLY A 105 10.22 40.33 -1.54
N TYR A 106 11.28 41.14 -1.69
CA TYR A 106 11.81 41.56 -3.00
C TYR A 106 12.86 40.59 -3.57
N GLU A 107 13.48 39.77 -2.72
CA GLU A 107 14.49 38.78 -3.08
C GLU A 107 14.13 37.43 -2.45
N PRO A 108 13.40 36.56 -3.18
CA PRO A 108 13.13 35.19 -2.74
C PRO A 108 14.42 34.37 -2.69
N ALA A 109 14.51 33.40 -1.76
CA ALA A 109 15.70 32.59 -1.60
C ALA A 109 15.99 31.73 -2.85
N GLU A 110 17.24 31.72 -3.30
CA GLU A 110 17.66 30.86 -4.41
C GLU A 110 17.58 29.38 -4.02
N ASN A 111 17.45 28.50 -5.02
CA ASN A 111 17.38 27.03 -4.87
C ASN A 111 16.35 26.56 -3.83
N THR A 112 15.22 27.27 -3.72
CA THR A 112 14.19 26.99 -2.72
C THR A 112 12.82 26.84 -3.38
N ILE A 113 12.03 25.84 -2.96
CA ILE A 113 10.60 25.80 -3.29
C ILE A 113 9.87 26.76 -2.38
N HIS A 114 9.13 27.68 -3.00
CA HIS A 114 8.49 28.81 -2.32
C HIS A 114 7.01 28.56 -2.02
N ILE A 115 6.35 27.76 -2.89
CA ILE A 115 4.90 27.57 -2.86
C ILE A 115 4.58 26.10 -3.04
N ILE A 116 3.75 25.55 -2.13
CA ILE A 116 3.02 24.30 -2.39
C ILE A 116 1.59 24.63 -2.80
N VAL A 117 1.17 24.08 -3.94
CA VAL A 117 -0.16 24.20 -4.52
C VAL A 117 -0.97 22.97 -4.13
N GLN A 118 -2.04 23.18 -3.36
CA GLN A 118 -2.96 22.12 -2.94
C GLN A 118 -4.28 22.24 -3.71
N ARG A 119 -4.66 21.18 -4.42
CA ARG A 119 -5.98 21.07 -5.06
C ARG A 119 -7.10 21.00 -4.01
N PRO A 120 -8.29 21.56 -4.29
CA PRO A 120 -9.49 21.27 -3.53
C PRO A 120 -9.86 19.78 -3.72
N ILE A 121 -10.35 19.15 -2.66
CA ILE A 121 -10.86 17.78 -2.73
C ILE A 121 -12.09 17.78 -3.67
N PRO A 122 -12.18 16.90 -4.68
CA PRO A 122 -13.28 16.90 -5.63
C PRO A 122 -14.64 16.77 -4.91
N VAL A 123 -15.50 17.76 -5.06
CA VAL A 123 -16.82 17.85 -4.39
C VAL A 123 -17.89 17.01 -5.12
N HIS A 124 -17.55 16.34 -6.23
CA HIS A 124 -18.51 15.57 -7.03
C HIS A 124 -18.89 14.19 -6.47
N ALA A 125 -18.50 13.86 -5.24
CA ALA A 125 -19.08 12.74 -4.47
C ALA A 125 -20.13 13.17 -3.43
N LEU A 126 -20.56 14.44 -3.41
CA LEU A 126 -21.74 14.86 -2.65
C LEU A 126 -22.97 14.87 -3.56
N ALA A 127 -23.50 13.69 -3.85
CA ALA A 127 -24.93 13.60 -4.17
C ALA A 127 -25.71 13.96 -2.89
N PRO A 128 -26.74 14.83 -2.97
CA PRO A 128 -27.52 15.18 -1.80
C PRO A 128 -28.20 13.92 -1.28
N SER A 129 -28.02 13.68 0.01
CA SER A 129 -28.71 12.69 0.81
C SER A 129 -30.16 12.60 0.35
N ARG A 130 -30.56 11.47 -0.26
CA ARG A 130 -31.97 11.17 -0.43
C ARG A 130 -32.56 11.13 0.97
N SER A 131 -33.37 12.15 1.24
CA SER A 131 -34.16 12.31 2.44
C SER A 131 -34.80 10.98 2.83
N LEU A 132 -34.29 10.36 3.90
CA LEU A 132 -35.09 9.45 4.70
C LEU A 132 -36.27 10.29 5.20
N THR A 133 -37.46 10.01 4.67
CA THR A 133 -38.72 10.51 5.23
C THR A 133 -38.75 10.23 6.73
N PRO A 134 -39.12 11.21 7.59
CA PRO A 134 -39.21 10.97 9.01
C PRO A 134 -40.35 9.97 9.27
N LEU A 135 -40.03 8.82 9.85
CA LEU A 135 -41.04 7.98 10.49
C LEU A 135 -41.68 8.78 11.63
N PRO A 136 -43.01 8.70 11.81
CA PRO A 136 -43.71 9.48 12.83
C PRO A 136 -43.31 8.98 14.21
N GLY A 137 -43.10 9.94 15.11
CA GLY A 137 -42.29 9.77 16.31
C GLY A 137 -42.80 8.77 17.34
N ASN A 138 -41.85 8.26 18.13
CA ASN A 138 -41.96 8.22 19.58
C ASN A 138 -40.60 7.95 20.26
N GLN A 139 -40.24 8.88 21.15
CA GLN A 139 -39.45 8.73 22.38
C GLN A 139 -37.95 8.36 22.30
N SER A 140 -37.13 9.37 22.63
CA SER A 140 -35.80 9.28 23.28
C SER A 140 -34.70 8.49 22.57
N ASP A 141 -34.16 9.03 21.47
CA ASP A 141 -32.91 8.53 20.88
C ASP A 141 -31.69 9.09 21.61
N GLN A 142 -31.21 8.35 22.61
CA GLN A 142 -29.77 8.29 22.82
C GLN A 142 -29.15 7.42 21.71
N PRO A 143 -27.98 7.77 21.15
CA PRO A 143 -27.30 6.91 20.18
C PRO A 143 -27.07 5.54 20.82
N ARG A 144 -27.72 4.50 20.28
CA ARG A 144 -27.54 3.13 20.75
C ARG A 144 -26.06 2.75 20.56
N PRO A 145 -25.38 2.18 21.56
CA PRO A 145 -23.99 1.75 21.40
C PRO A 145 -23.88 0.78 20.22
N PRO A 146 -22.79 0.82 19.43
CA PRO A 146 -22.66 -0.04 18.26
C PRO A 146 -22.63 -1.50 18.72
N SER A 147 -23.51 -2.30 18.13
CA SER A 147 -23.50 -3.75 18.26
C SER A 147 -22.98 -4.37 16.96
N PRO A 148 -22.38 -5.57 16.99
CA PRO A 148 -21.96 -6.26 15.78
C PRO A 148 -23.09 -6.42 14.76
N ALA A 149 -24.34 -6.63 15.22
CA ALA A 149 -25.50 -6.78 14.35
C ALA A 149 -25.87 -5.48 13.62
N ASN A 150 -25.83 -4.33 14.30
CA ASN A 150 -26.16 -3.04 13.69
C ASN A 150 -25.11 -2.63 12.66
N ILE A 151 -23.82 -2.76 13.01
CA ILE A 151 -22.73 -2.41 12.08
C ILE A 151 -22.74 -3.35 10.87
N ARG A 152 -23.10 -4.63 11.04
CA ARG A 152 -23.31 -5.54 9.91
C ARG A 152 -24.44 -5.12 9.00
N ALA A 153 -25.59 -4.75 9.55
CA ALA A 153 -26.70 -4.28 8.72
C ALA A 153 -26.28 -3.07 7.89
N ASP A 154 -25.56 -2.12 8.49
CA ASP A 154 -25.04 -0.95 7.77
C ASP A 154 -24.01 -1.35 6.68
N PHE A 155 -23.13 -2.33 6.94
CA PHE A 155 -22.22 -2.87 5.92
C PHE A 155 -22.94 -3.70 4.85
N ASP A 156 -24.01 -4.40 5.20
CA ASP A 156 -24.84 -5.15 4.26
C ASP A 156 -25.47 -4.18 3.26
N GLU A 157 -25.89 -2.99 3.68
CA GLU A 157 -26.37 -1.94 2.76
C GLU A 157 -25.29 -1.50 1.76
N ILE A 158 -24.07 -1.22 2.23
CA ILE A 158 -22.93 -0.84 1.37
C ILE A 158 -22.59 -1.97 0.39
N THR A 159 -22.58 -3.21 0.88
CA THR A 159 -22.18 -4.37 0.08
C THR A 159 -23.27 -4.80 -0.91
N VAL A 160 -24.56 -4.60 -0.61
CA VAL A 160 -25.65 -4.85 -1.56
C VAL A 160 -25.53 -3.97 -2.80
N GLU A 161 -25.14 -2.71 -2.64
CA GLU A 161 -24.89 -1.82 -3.77
C GLU A 161 -23.66 -2.27 -4.57
N PHE A 162 -22.55 -2.55 -3.88
CA PHE A 162 -21.30 -2.95 -4.52
C PHE A 162 -21.42 -4.27 -5.28
N PHE A 163 -22.00 -5.29 -4.63
CA PHE A 163 -22.21 -6.64 -5.17
C PHE A 163 -23.55 -6.80 -5.90
N ASN A 164 -24.19 -5.71 -6.32
CA ASN A 164 -25.38 -5.76 -7.15
C ASN A 164 -25.06 -6.51 -8.48
N PRO A 165 -25.87 -7.49 -8.93
CA PRO A 165 -25.61 -8.17 -10.21
C PRO A 165 -25.51 -7.25 -11.43
N ALA A 166 -26.13 -6.07 -11.39
CA ALA A 166 -26.03 -5.06 -12.44
C ALA A 166 -24.77 -4.16 -12.31
N SER A 167 -23.98 -4.33 -11.26
CA SER A 167 -22.76 -3.59 -11.00
C SER A 167 -21.65 -4.01 -11.97
N GLN A 168 -20.90 -3.01 -12.45
CA GLN A 168 -19.67 -3.25 -13.21
C GLN A 168 -18.62 -4.05 -12.41
N TYR A 169 -18.64 -3.96 -11.07
CA TYR A 169 -17.71 -4.70 -10.22
C TYR A 169 -18.02 -6.20 -10.23
N ILE A 170 -19.30 -6.58 -10.18
CA ILE A 170 -19.73 -7.98 -10.27
C ILE A 170 -19.49 -8.55 -11.65
N THR A 171 -19.82 -7.79 -12.70
CA THR A 171 -19.58 -8.21 -14.08
C THR A 171 -18.10 -8.54 -14.28
N PHE A 172 -17.21 -7.65 -13.83
CA PHE A 172 -15.77 -7.88 -13.86
C PHE A 172 -15.34 -9.09 -13.01
N LEU A 173 -15.81 -9.23 -11.77
CA LEU A 173 -15.45 -10.35 -10.90
C LEU A 173 -15.89 -11.70 -11.47
N ASP A 174 -17.08 -11.76 -12.05
CA ASP A 174 -17.62 -12.95 -12.69
C ASP A 174 -16.76 -13.36 -13.89
N GLU A 175 -16.46 -12.40 -14.79
CA GLU A 175 -15.59 -12.63 -15.94
C GLU A 175 -14.17 -13.07 -15.52
N PHE A 176 -13.61 -12.42 -14.50
CA PHE A 176 -12.30 -12.73 -13.95
C PHE A 176 -12.23 -14.12 -13.33
N VAL A 177 -13.25 -14.51 -12.56
CA VAL A 177 -13.32 -15.81 -11.91
C VAL A 177 -13.59 -16.93 -12.93
N GLN A 178 -14.45 -16.71 -13.91
CA GLN A 178 -14.74 -17.69 -14.96
C GLN A 178 -13.58 -17.86 -15.96
N GLY A 179 -12.65 -16.92 -15.99
CA GLY A 179 -11.46 -17.00 -16.81
C GLY A 179 -11.62 -16.46 -18.22
N PHE A 180 -12.55 -15.52 -18.42
CA PHE A 180 -12.74 -14.85 -19.70
C PHE A 180 -11.69 -13.80 -20.03
N HIS A 181 -10.93 -13.35 -19.02
CA HIS A 181 -9.79 -12.49 -19.27
C HIS A 181 -8.58 -13.31 -19.69
N ASP A 182 -7.92 -12.86 -20.77
CA ASP A 182 -6.56 -13.27 -21.14
C ASP A 182 -5.60 -12.81 -20.03
N LEU A 183 -5.46 -13.65 -19.02
CA LEU A 183 -4.47 -13.44 -17.99
C LEU A 183 -3.08 -13.68 -18.59
N PRO A 184 -2.06 -12.90 -18.20
CA PRO A 184 -0.68 -13.24 -18.54
C PRO A 184 -0.43 -14.69 -18.12
N VAL A 185 0.07 -15.52 -19.03
CA VAL A 185 0.16 -16.99 -18.86
C VAL A 185 0.92 -17.30 -17.56
N THR A 186 0.20 -17.78 -16.54
CA THR A 186 0.77 -18.15 -15.24
C THR A 186 0.88 -19.66 -15.08
N GLU A 187 1.43 -20.35 -16.09
CA GLU A 187 1.80 -21.75 -15.94
C GLU A 187 3.13 -21.85 -15.17
N GLY A 188 3.05 -21.89 -13.84
CA GLY A 188 4.16 -22.28 -12.96
C GLY A 188 5.46 -21.48 -13.12
N ASN A 189 5.54 -20.36 -12.41
CA ASN A 189 6.43 -19.20 -12.58
C ASN A 189 5.83 -18.20 -13.57
N ILE A 190 5.29 -17.12 -13.01
CA ILE A 190 4.54 -16.09 -13.72
C ILE A 190 5.42 -15.43 -14.79
N SER A 191 5.21 -15.80 -16.05
CA SER A 191 5.71 -15.09 -17.23
C SER A 191 4.67 -14.04 -17.64
N GLY A 192 5.07 -12.77 -17.75
CA GLY A 192 4.15 -11.69 -18.15
C GLY A 192 3.58 -10.85 -17.00
N LEU A 193 4.09 -10.97 -15.76
CA LEU A 193 4.12 -9.79 -14.90
C LEU A 193 5.00 -8.74 -15.61
N PRO A 194 4.63 -7.44 -15.60
CA PRO A 194 5.53 -6.38 -16.03
C PRO A 194 6.91 -6.65 -15.42
N CYS A 195 7.99 -6.52 -16.19
CA CYS A 195 9.35 -6.71 -15.70
C CYS A 195 9.49 -6.05 -14.33
N VAL A 196 9.52 -6.87 -13.27
CA VAL A 196 9.64 -6.44 -11.88
C VAL A 196 11.09 -5.96 -11.70
N GLY A 197 11.35 -4.75 -12.20
CA GLY A 197 12.69 -4.20 -12.41
C GLY A 197 13.15 -3.30 -11.27
N LYS A 198 14.32 -3.68 -10.71
CA LYS A 198 15.33 -2.95 -9.88
C LYS A 198 14.83 -2.20 -8.63
N ARG A 199 15.35 -2.38 -7.40
CA ARG A 199 16.52 -3.07 -6.80
C ARG A 199 16.18 -3.68 -5.42
N GLY A 200 17.00 -4.66 -4.99
CA GLY A 200 17.18 -5.04 -3.57
C GLY A 200 16.53 -6.34 -3.10
N CYS A 201 17.19 -7.49 -3.35
CA CYS A 201 16.91 -8.86 -2.88
C CYS A 201 15.64 -9.61 -3.31
N GLY A 202 14.70 -9.00 -4.05
CA GLY A 202 13.55 -9.71 -4.61
C GLY A 202 12.42 -10.00 -3.61
N LYS A 203 12.28 -9.17 -2.56
CA LYS A 203 11.28 -9.33 -1.48
C LYS A 203 9.85 -9.37 -2.01
N THR A 204 9.48 -8.38 -2.83
CA THR A 204 8.18 -8.33 -3.53
C THR A 204 7.95 -9.57 -4.39
N ARG A 205 8.97 -10.02 -5.14
CA ARG A 205 8.89 -11.25 -5.94
C ARG A 205 8.67 -12.49 -5.06
N THR A 206 9.34 -12.60 -3.92
CA THR A 206 9.14 -13.69 -2.96
C THR A 206 7.73 -13.66 -2.35
N ALA A 207 7.24 -12.47 -1.99
CA ALA A 207 5.86 -12.29 -1.52
C ALA A 207 4.83 -12.77 -2.56
N VAL A 208 5.01 -12.36 -3.81
CA VAL A 208 4.18 -12.78 -4.96
C VAL A 208 4.28 -14.29 -5.18
N ASP A 209 5.48 -14.88 -5.14
CA ASP A 209 5.68 -16.33 -5.31
C ASP A 209 4.98 -17.13 -4.20
N LEU A 210 5.08 -16.70 -2.95
CA LEU A 210 4.39 -17.32 -1.82
C LEU A 210 2.87 -17.26 -1.99
N LEU A 211 2.32 -16.11 -2.39
CA LEU A 211 0.88 -15.97 -2.65
C LEU A 211 0.40 -16.72 -3.90
N SER A 212 1.30 -17.00 -4.85
CA SER A 212 0.98 -17.87 -5.99
C SER A 212 0.79 -19.34 -5.58
N ARG A 213 1.22 -19.71 -4.37
CA ARG A 213 1.16 -21.08 -3.83
C ARG A 213 0.25 -21.21 -2.61
N SER A 214 -0.07 -20.09 -1.97
CA SER A 214 -0.83 -20.04 -0.72
C SER A 214 -1.89 -18.95 -0.77
N TRP A 215 -3.04 -19.21 -0.15
CA TRP A 215 -4.06 -18.17 0.04
C TRP A 215 -3.59 -17.12 1.05
N GLY A 216 -3.86 -15.86 0.74
CA GLY A 216 -3.47 -14.76 1.61
C GLY A 216 -3.85 -13.39 1.05
N LEU A 217 -3.57 -12.34 1.81
CA LEU A 217 -3.81 -10.96 1.44
C LEU A 217 -2.50 -10.27 1.10
N TYR A 218 -2.50 -9.45 0.05
CA TYR A 218 -1.38 -8.59 -0.34
C TYR A 218 -1.77 -7.12 -0.21
N PHE A 219 -0.98 -6.37 0.55
CA PHE A 219 -1.07 -4.93 0.67
C PHE A 219 0.27 -4.31 0.29
N ASN A 220 0.23 -3.19 -0.43
CA ASN A 220 1.42 -2.39 -0.72
C ASN A 220 1.27 -1.03 -0.03
N ALA A 221 2.19 -0.71 0.88
CA ALA A 221 2.21 0.59 1.55
C ALA A 221 2.91 1.69 0.73
N GLY A 222 3.69 1.32 -0.28
CA GLY A 222 4.28 2.24 -1.24
C GLY A 222 3.25 2.64 -2.30
N ALA A 223 3.26 3.90 -2.72
CA ALA A 223 2.42 4.40 -3.83
C ALA A 223 2.94 3.96 -5.22
N ALA A 224 3.59 2.80 -5.30
CA ALA A 224 4.21 2.27 -6.51
C ALA A 224 3.18 1.60 -7.43
N ASP A 225 3.59 1.26 -8.66
CA ASP A 225 2.76 0.65 -9.73
C ASP A 225 2.17 -0.74 -9.41
N TYR A 226 2.24 -1.20 -8.16
CA TYR A 226 1.82 -2.54 -7.73
C TYR A 226 0.86 -2.49 -6.56
N GLY A 227 -0.08 -3.42 -6.53
CA GLY A 227 -1.05 -3.53 -5.45
C GLY A 227 -2.23 -2.57 -5.63
N SER A 228 -3.24 -2.78 -4.81
CA SER A 228 -4.39 -1.87 -4.73
C SER A 228 -4.05 -0.61 -3.92
N SER A 229 -4.74 0.49 -4.21
CA SER A 229 -4.58 1.78 -3.53
C SER A 229 -5.24 1.82 -2.14
N ASP A 230 -5.92 0.75 -1.71
CA ASP A 230 -6.62 0.69 -0.41
C ASP A 230 -5.73 0.95 0.82
N MET A 231 -4.47 0.49 0.81
CA MET A 231 -3.52 0.85 1.87
C MET A 231 -3.08 2.32 1.79
N HIS A 232 -2.96 2.88 0.58
CA HIS A 232 -2.70 4.30 0.39
C HIS A 232 -3.87 5.14 0.94
N THR A 233 -5.12 4.72 0.71
CA THR A 233 -6.32 5.34 1.27
C THR A 233 -6.34 5.31 2.79
N LEU A 234 -5.94 4.19 3.39
CA LEU A 234 -5.79 4.09 4.85
C LEU A 234 -4.75 5.10 5.35
N ALA A 235 -3.59 5.21 4.70
CA ALA A 235 -2.55 6.17 5.06
C ALA A 235 -3.00 7.63 4.84
N GLN A 236 -3.73 7.89 3.76
CA GLN A 236 -4.28 9.20 3.43
C GLN A 236 -5.33 9.66 4.45
N ALA A 237 -6.15 8.73 4.96
CA ALA A 237 -7.16 9.02 5.99
C ALA A 237 -6.56 9.62 7.26
N LEU A 238 -5.33 9.24 7.64
CA LEU A 238 -4.62 9.83 8.78
C LEU A 238 -4.38 11.34 8.62
N SER A 239 -4.21 11.79 7.38
CA SER A 239 -4.00 13.19 7.05
C SER A 239 -5.33 13.93 6.81
N VAL A 240 -6.26 13.33 6.07
CA VAL A 240 -7.55 13.94 5.73
C VAL A 240 -8.46 14.05 6.96
N HIS A 241 -8.46 13.03 7.80
CA HIS A 241 -9.25 12.94 9.02
C HIS A 241 -8.35 12.98 10.27
N SER A 242 -7.41 13.93 10.30
CA SER A 242 -6.42 14.06 11.37
C SER A 242 -7.03 14.29 12.77
N ASP A 243 -8.22 14.89 12.84
CA ASP A 243 -9.01 15.05 14.06
C ASP A 243 -9.52 13.70 14.61
N ILE A 244 -9.74 12.73 13.72
CA ILE A 244 -10.16 11.37 14.06
C ILE A 244 -8.95 10.53 14.48
N TYR A 245 -7.90 10.50 13.66
CA TYR A 245 -6.83 9.50 13.78
C TYR A 245 -5.54 10.00 14.42
N VAL A 246 -5.32 11.31 14.48
CA VAL A 246 -4.07 11.93 14.98
C VAL A 246 -4.41 13.03 15.99
N SER A 247 -5.32 12.70 16.91
CA SER A 247 -5.72 13.57 18.01
C SER A 247 -4.67 13.59 19.13
N LYS A 248 -4.91 14.38 20.18
CA LYS A 248 -4.06 14.37 21.39
C LYS A 248 -4.20 13.08 22.20
N ASP A 249 -5.26 12.31 21.99
CA ASP A 249 -5.50 11.04 22.68
C ASP A 249 -4.91 9.89 21.85
N ILE A 250 -3.64 9.57 22.14
CA ILE A 250 -2.87 8.50 21.47
C ILE A 250 -3.58 7.14 21.61
N LYS A 251 -4.26 6.89 22.74
CA LYS A 251 -5.01 5.64 22.95
C LYS A 251 -6.16 5.55 21.97
N GLN A 252 -6.95 6.62 21.83
CA GLN A 252 -8.05 6.65 20.85
C GLN A 252 -7.55 6.62 19.41
N ASN A 253 -6.44 7.30 19.09
CA ASN A 253 -5.80 7.21 17.77
C ASN A 253 -5.49 5.76 17.40
N THR A 254 -4.88 5.03 18.35
CA THR A 254 -4.50 3.62 18.21
C THR A 254 -5.72 2.72 17.99
N GLU A 255 -6.79 2.90 18.77
CA GLU A 255 -8.02 2.14 18.62
C GLU A 255 -8.74 2.44 17.30
N ARG A 256 -8.76 3.70 16.87
CA ARG A 256 -9.42 4.12 15.63
C ARG A 256 -8.68 3.63 14.39
N ILE A 257 -7.34 3.69 14.36
CA ILE A 257 -6.59 3.18 13.21
C ILE A 257 -6.65 1.65 13.12
N ARG A 258 -6.68 0.92 14.26
CA ARG A 258 -6.97 -0.52 14.27
C ARG A 258 -8.35 -0.80 13.68
N CYS A 259 -9.35 -0.01 14.05
CA CYS A 259 -10.71 -0.12 13.53
C CYS A 259 -10.77 0.07 12.00
N LEU A 260 -10.11 1.10 11.48
CA LEU A 260 -10.00 1.32 10.03
C LEU A 260 -9.27 0.16 9.33
N THR A 261 -8.20 -0.36 9.94
CA THR A 261 -7.45 -1.52 9.44
C THR A 261 -8.32 -2.78 9.41
N TYR A 262 -9.22 -2.98 10.37
CA TYR A 262 -10.20 -4.08 10.32
C TYR A 262 -11.22 -3.89 9.19
N GLY A 263 -11.62 -2.65 8.87
CA GLY A 263 -12.43 -2.36 7.70
C GLY A 263 -11.73 -2.73 6.39
N LEU A 264 -10.42 -2.46 6.29
CA LEU A 264 -9.58 -2.85 5.17
C LEU A 264 -9.51 -4.38 5.01
N LEU A 265 -9.22 -5.10 6.08
CA LEU A 265 -9.19 -6.56 6.08
C LEU A 265 -10.57 -7.15 5.72
N TYR A 266 -11.64 -6.60 6.29
CA TYR A 266 -13.01 -7.03 6.01
C TYR A 266 -13.37 -6.87 4.53
N THR A 267 -12.99 -5.74 3.91
CA THR A 267 -13.14 -5.49 2.47
C THR A 267 -12.52 -6.61 1.63
N ARG A 268 -11.25 -6.94 1.90
CA ARG A 268 -10.54 -8.00 1.17
C ARG A 268 -11.22 -9.36 1.35
N LEU A 269 -11.69 -9.66 2.55
CA LEU A 269 -12.37 -10.92 2.84
C LEU A 269 -13.74 -11.05 2.19
N LEU A 270 -14.51 -9.96 2.06
CA LEU A 270 -15.79 -9.95 1.36
C LEU A 270 -15.60 -10.25 -0.13
N ILE A 271 -14.63 -9.59 -0.77
CA ILE A 271 -14.32 -9.85 -2.18
C ILE A 271 -13.82 -11.29 -2.37
N LEU A 272 -12.95 -11.78 -1.47
CA LEU A 272 -12.49 -13.16 -1.52
C LEU A 272 -13.64 -14.16 -1.33
N GLU A 273 -14.52 -13.95 -0.35
CA GLU A 273 -15.72 -14.79 -0.15
C GLU A 273 -16.58 -14.82 -1.41
N HIS A 274 -16.83 -13.65 -2.01
CA HIS A 274 -17.61 -13.55 -3.25
C HIS A 274 -16.98 -14.38 -4.37
N CYS A 275 -15.68 -14.19 -4.65
CA CYS A 275 -14.97 -14.96 -5.68
C CYS A 275 -14.97 -16.47 -5.41
N LEU A 276 -14.90 -16.89 -4.14
CA LEU A 276 -14.97 -18.29 -3.74
C LEU A 276 -16.38 -18.89 -3.89
N ASN A 277 -17.43 -18.08 -3.92
CA ASN A 277 -18.81 -18.54 -4.05
C ASN A 277 -19.36 -18.46 -5.48
N LEU A 278 -18.69 -17.75 -6.39
CA LEU A 278 -19.09 -17.67 -7.80
C LEU A 278 -19.14 -19.06 -8.47
N ALA A 279 -20.18 -19.25 -9.30
CA ALA A 279 -20.42 -20.50 -10.00
C ALA A 279 -19.24 -20.83 -10.95
N GLY A 280 -18.81 -22.10 -10.97
CA GLY A 280 -17.62 -22.52 -11.72
C GLY A 280 -16.28 -22.17 -11.05
N GLY A 281 -16.26 -21.25 -10.09
CA GLY A 281 -15.06 -20.79 -9.38
C GLY A 281 -14.30 -21.88 -8.63
N ARG A 282 -14.90 -23.04 -8.33
CA ARG A 282 -14.18 -24.19 -7.74
C ARG A 282 -13.08 -24.73 -8.64
N ASN A 283 -13.24 -24.64 -9.95
CA ASN A 283 -12.29 -25.19 -10.93
C ASN A 283 -11.37 -24.11 -11.49
N THR A 284 -11.83 -22.86 -11.55
CA THR A 284 -11.11 -21.77 -12.23
C THR A 284 -10.43 -20.79 -11.27
N PHE A 285 -10.99 -20.56 -10.08
CA PHE A 285 -10.46 -19.59 -9.13
C PHE A 285 -9.46 -20.23 -8.16
N SER A 286 -8.19 -19.89 -8.36
CA SER A 286 -7.05 -20.38 -7.60
C SER A 286 -6.36 -19.27 -6.78
N CYS A 287 -5.42 -19.65 -5.92
CA CYS A 287 -4.57 -18.68 -5.22
C CYS A 287 -3.75 -17.82 -6.21
N GLN A 288 -3.37 -18.34 -7.39
CA GLN A 288 -2.71 -17.54 -8.43
C GLN A 288 -3.62 -16.43 -8.96
N ARG A 289 -4.88 -16.74 -9.30
CA ARG A 289 -5.83 -15.71 -9.75
C ARG A 289 -6.11 -14.67 -8.66
N TRP A 290 -6.27 -15.12 -7.42
CA TRP A 290 -6.43 -14.22 -6.28
C TRP A 290 -5.22 -13.32 -6.03
N MET A 291 -4.01 -13.86 -6.17
CA MET A 291 -2.77 -13.08 -6.10
C MET A 291 -2.73 -12.03 -7.21
N LEU A 292 -3.02 -12.41 -8.47
CA LEU A 292 -3.00 -11.49 -9.61
C LEU A 292 -3.99 -10.33 -9.42
N LEU A 293 -5.20 -10.63 -8.96
CA LEU A 293 -6.23 -9.63 -8.71
C LEU A 293 -5.73 -8.55 -7.73
N GLN A 294 -4.96 -8.94 -6.71
CA GLN A 294 -4.45 -8.04 -5.69
C GLN A 294 -3.17 -7.29 -6.12
N VAL A 295 -2.21 -7.99 -6.72
CA VAL A 295 -0.87 -7.45 -7.06
C VAL A 295 -0.91 -6.60 -8.32
N ALA A 296 -1.71 -6.99 -9.30
CA ALA A 296 -1.88 -6.25 -10.55
C ALA A 296 -3.19 -5.43 -10.55
N ALA A 297 -3.67 -5.01 -9.38
CA ALA A 297 -4.86 -4.18 -9.26
C ALA A 297 -4.85 -2.94 -10.20
N PRO A 298 -3.72 -2.24 -10.45
CA PRO A 298 -3.67 -1.12 -11.40
C PRO A 298 -3.88 -1.52 -12.87
N ALA A 299 -3.62 -2.79 -13.23
CA ALA A 299 -3.90 -3.32 -14.56
C ALA A 299 -5.39 -3.71 -14.72
N PHE A 300 -6.13 -3.72 -13.63
CA PHE A 300 -7.55 -4.03 -13.57
C PHE A 300 -8.34 -2.84 -13.01
N ARG A 301 -9.62 -3.06 -12.76
CA ARG A 301 -10.38 -2.17 -11.91
C ARG A 301 -9.99 -2.44 -10.46
N ASP A 302 -9.56 -1.41 -9.74
CA ASP A 302 -9.18 -1.53 -8.32
C ASP A 302 -10.42 -1.66 -7.42
N ILE A 303 -11.09 -2.81 -7.51
CA ILE A 303 -12.30 -3.13 -6.74
C ILE A 303 -12.07 -3.11 -5.22
N PHE A 304 -10.83 -3.27 -4.79
CA PHE A 304 -10.47 -3.28 -3.37
C PHE A 304 -10.49 -1.86 -2.83
N GLN A 305 -9.86 -0.93 -3.53
CA GLN A 305 -9.93 0.49 -3.24
C GLN A 305 -11.39 0.99 -3.24
N GLU A 306 -12.18 0.63 -4.25
CA GLU A 306 -13.56 1.10 -4.40
C GLU A 306 -14.47 0.69 -3.23
N LEU A 307 -14.42 -0.59 -2.83
CA LEU A 307 -15.20 -1.07 -1.69
C LEU A 307 -14.64 -0.54 -0.37
N PHE A 308 -13.31 -0.48 -0.23
CA PHE A 308 -12.70 0.02 1.00
C PHE A 308 -13.01 1.50 1.20
N GLN A 309 -13.03 2.31 0.15
CA GLN A 309 -13.42 3.71 0.19
C GLN A 309 -14.81 3.87 0.82
N SER A 310 -15.80 3.11 0.33
CA SER A 310 -17.19 3.13 0.86
C SER A 310 -17.26 2.74 2.34
N ILE A 311 -16.55 1.67 2.73
CA ILE A 311 -16.47 1.23 4.13
C ILE A 311 -15.74 2.27 5.00
N SER A 312 -14.68 2.89 4.49
CA SER A 312 -13.88 3.86 5.22
C SER A 312 -14.68 5.13 5.52
N GLU A 313 -15.47 5.64 4.57
CA GLU A 313 -16.36 6.78 4.74
C GLU A 313 -17.39 6.55 5.84
N TYR A 314 -18.02 5.38 5.85
CA TYR A 314 -18.91 4.97 6.93
C TYR A 314 -18.18 4.99 8.28
N LEU A 315 -16.99 4.38 8.37
CA LEU A 315 -16.22 4.34 9.61
C LEU A 315 -15.82 5.75 10.09
N HIS A 316 -15.36 6.62 9.19
CA HIS A 316 -15.03 8.02 9.49
C HIS A 316 -16.20 8.75 10.14
N SER A 317 -17.43 8.53 9.65
CA SER A 317 -18.63 9.16 10.18
C SER A 317 -18.99 8.72 11.62
N ARG A 318 -18.52 7.54 12.06
CA ARG A 318 -18.91 6.94 13.34
C ARG A 318 -17.81 7.00 14.41
N LEU A 319 -16.54 7.00 14.02
CA LEU A 319 -15.39 6.81 14.94
C LEU A 319 -15.19 7.92 15.98
N LEU A 320 -15.64 9.15 15.72
CA LEU A 320 -15.60 10.22 16.73
C LEU A 320 -16.62 10.00 17.85
N THR A 321 -17.73 9.34 17.54
CA THR A 321 -18.88 9.18 18.44
C THR A 321 -18.86 7.88 19.24
N SER A 322 -17.97 6.93 18.88
CA SER A 322 -17.92 5.62 19.51
C SER A 322 -16.52 5.25 19.99
N THR A 323 -16.44 4.87 21.26
CA THR A 323 -15.22 4.33 21.89
C THR A 323 -15.13 2.80 21.83
N THR A 324 -16.19 2.12 21.40
CA THR A 324 -16.27 0.63 21.36
C THR A 324 -16.18 0.07 19.94
N MET A 325 -16.10 0.92 18.92
CA MET A 325 -16.11 0.50 17.51
C MET A 325 -14.98 -0.49 17.17
N ASN A 326 -13.79 -0.29 17.73
CA ASN A 326 -12.66 -1.20 17.52
C ASN A 326 -12.98 -2.65 17.98
N SER A 327 -13.53 -2.78 19.19
CA SER A 327 -13.93 -4.08 19.75
C SER A 327 -15.05 -4.75 18.96
N VAL A 328 -15.93 -3.97 18.34
CA VAL A 328 -16.99 -4.51 17.47
C VAL A 328 -16.40 -4.96 16.12
N MET A 329 -15.55 -4.14 15.51
CA MET A 329 -14.96 -4.42 14.20
C MET A 329 -14.04 -5.63 14.20
N VAL A 330 -13.27 -5.85 15.28
CA VAL A 330 -12.43 -7.07 15.40
C VAL A 330 -13.27 -8.35 15.41
N ILE A 331 -14.46 -8.33 16.02
CA ILE A 331 -15.38 -9.48 16.02
C ILE A 331 -15.93 -9.70 14.61
N ILE A 332 -16.34 -8.62 13.93
CA ILE A 332 -16.90 -8.69 12.58
C ILE A 332 -15.89 -9.29 11.60
N VAL A 333 -14.65 -8.79 11.60
CA VAL A 333 -13.62 -9.28 10.68
C VAL A 333 -13.19 -10.72 10.99
N GLN A 334 -13.11 -11.11 12.27
CA GLN A 334 -12.78 -12.49 12.67
C GLN A 334 -13.86 -13.49 12.24
N GLU A 335 -15.13 -13.13 12.39
CA GLU A 335 -16.23 -13.97 11.91
C GLU A 335 -16.23 -14.09 10.39
N GLN A 336 -15.95 -13.00 9.68
CA GLN A 336 -15.82 -13.03 8.23
C GLN A 336 -14.62 -13.88 7.77
N PHE A 337 -13.49 -13.78 8.48
CA PHE A 337 -12.31 -14.60 8.21
C PHE A 337 -12.61 -16.09 8.39
N ARG A 338 -13.37 -16.46 9.44
CA ARG A 338 -13.80 -17.84 9.68
C ARG A 338 -14.60 -18.41 8.51
N LYS A 339 -15.55 -17.65 7.95
CA LYS A 339 -16.31 -18.06 6.76
C LYS A 339 -15.39 -18.34 5.57
N VAL A 340 -14.46 -17.44 5.30
CA VAL A 340 -13.46 -17.61 4.23
C VAL A 340 -12.61 -18.86 4.49
N GLN A 341 -12.15 -19.09 5.71
CA GLN A 341 -11.38 -20.29 6.06
C GLN A 341 -12.18 -21.59 5.83
N GLU A 342 -13.47 -21.61 6.14
CA GLU A 342 -14.35 -22.75 5.86
C GLU A 342 -14.47 -23.03 4.35
N LEU A 343 -14.66 -21.98 3.53
CA LEU A 343 -14.70 -22.10 2.07
C LEU A 343 -13.37 -22.61 1.48
N LEU A 344 -12.24 -22.13 2.00
CA LEU A 344 -10.91 -22.57 1.57
C LEU A 344 -10.60 -24.01 1.98
N ARG A 345 -10.99 -24.43 3.19
CA ARG A 345 -10.86 -25.84 3.63
C ARG A 345 -11.63 -26.79 2.71
N GLY A 346 -12.80 -26.39 2.23
CA GLY A 346 -13.60 -27.16 1.27
C GLY A 346 -12.98 -27.33 -0.12
N ARG A 347 -11.86 -26.66 -0.41
CA ARG A 347 -11.16 -26.67 -1.71
C ARG A 347 -9.81 -27.38 -1.68
N SER A 348 -9.26 -27.69 -0.50
CA SER A 348 -7.96 -28.35 -0.40
C SER A 348 -8.11 -29.87 -0.53
N LEU A 349 -7.50 -30.46 -1.56
CA LEU A 349 -7.45 -31.91 -1.81
C LEU A 349 -6.41 -32.63 -0.94
N SER A 350 -5.55 -31.90 -0.23
CA SER A 350 -4.40 -32.42 0.50
C SER A 350 -4.69 -32.56 1.99
N SER A 351 -5.09 -33.76 2.41
CA SER A 351 -5.12 -34.15 3.82
C SER A 351 -3.71 -34.13 4.43
N GLY A 352 -3.40 -33.15 5.28
CA GLY A 352 -2.31 -33.29 6.25
C GLY A 352 -1.38 -32.09 6.50
N VAL A 353 -1.43 -31.00 5.72
CA VAL A 353 -0.59 -29.81 5.99
C VAL A 353 -1.46 -28.66 6.48
N HIS A 354 -1.16 -28.14 7.67
CA HIS A 354 -1.75 -26.89 8.17
C HIS A 354 -1.26 -25.73 7.29
N PHE A 355 -2.09 -25.30 6.34
CA PHE A 355 -1.79 -24.12 5.53
C PHE A 355 -2.02 -22.85 6.37
N LYS A 356 -0.98 -22.03 6.54
CA LYS A 356 -1.10 -20.69 7.12
C LYS A 356 -1.61 -19.72 6.07
N PHE A 357 -2.60 -18.92 6.43
CA PHE A 357 -3.10 -17.82 5.62
C PHE A 357 -2.13 -16.64 5.71
N LEU A 358 -1.61 -16.20 4.57
CA LEU A 358 -0.59 -15.15 4.55
C LEU A 358 -1.23 -13.76 4.58
N VAL A 359 -0.62 -12.81 5.29
CA VAL A 359 -0.97 -11.39 5.22
C VAL A 359 0.31 -10.61 5.00
N ILE A 360 0.53 -10.19 3.76
CA ILE A 360 1.76 -9.52 3.34
C ILE A 360 1.52 -8.01 3.33
N LEU A 361 2.42 -7.28 4.00
CA LEU A 361 2.50 -5.84 3.92
C LEU A 361 3.83 -5.46 3.25
N ASP A 362 3.79 -5.24 1.96
CA ASP A 362 4.94 -4.81 1.18
C ASP A 362 5.21 -3.32 1.35
N GLU A 363 6.46 -2.92 1.15
CA GLU A 363 6.94 -1.55 1.35
C GLU A 363 6.53 -0.94 2.71
N SER A 364 6.45 -1.79 3.74
CA SER A 364 5.97 -1.43 5.09
C SER A 364 6.75 -0.33 5.79
N GLN A 365 7.98 -0.03 5.34
CA GLN A 365 8.77 1.09 5.87
C GLN A 365 8.10 2.45 5.66
N PHE A 366 7.23 2.61 4.65
CA PHE A 366 6.47 3.85 4.47
C PHE A 366 5.57 4.11 5.68
N LEU A 367 4.77 3.12 6.11
CA LEU A 367 3.99 3.23 7.34
C LEU A 367 4.88 3.35 8.58
N GLY A 368 6.09 2.79 8.56
CA GLY A 368 7.05 2.91 9.65
C GLY A 368 7.58 4.33 9.88
N ARG A 369 7.50 5.20 8.86
CA ARG A 369 7.93 6.60 8.92
C ARG A 369 6.77 7.58 9.17
N LEU A 370 5.53 7.12 8.98
CA LEU A 370 4.33 7.96 9.15
C LEU A 370 3.93 8.07 10.63
N PHE A 371 3.81 9.32 11.07
CA PHE A 371 3.30 9.68 12.41
C PHE A 371 3.99 8.91 13.55
N SER A 372 5.32 9.01 13.62
CA SER A 372 6.20 8.28 14.55
C SER A 372 5.79 8.33 16.03
N GLU A 373 5.07 9.39 16.43
CA GLU A 373 4.69 9.64 17.83
C GLU A 373 3.18 9.65 18.09
N ALA A 374 2.35 9.17 17.16
CA ALA A 374 0.89 9.35 17.25
C ALA A 374 0.11 8.12 17.75
N PHE A 375 0.76 6.96 17.89
CA PHE A 375 0.11 5.69 18.23
C PHE A 375 0.86 4.94 19.32
N PHE A 376 0.23 3.92 19.91
CA PHE A 376 0.89 2.99 20.82
C PHE A 376 1.17 1.63 20.17
N ASP A 377 2.08 0.88 20.78
CA ASP A 377 2.28 -0.55 20.55
C ASP A 377 1.08 -1.42 20.99
N SER A 378 1.22 -2.74 20.86
CA SER A 378 0.18 -3.72 21.24
C SER A 378 -0.27 -3.54 22.70
N ASP A 379 0.68 -3.27 23.58
CA ASP A 379 0.48 -3.27 25.04
C ASP A 379 0.02 -1.90 25.55
N MET A 380 -0.12 -0.92 24.65
CA MET A 380 -0.54 0.44 24.96
C MET A 380 0.44 1.18 25.87
N THR A 381 1.74 0.86 25.77
CA THR A 381 2.77 1.38 26.68
C THR A 381 3.77 2.28 25.98
N THR A 382 4.21 1.90 24.78
CA THR A 382 5.24 2.67 24.08
C THR A 382 4.68 3.31 22.84
N VAL A 383 5.04 4.57 22.62
CA VAL A 383 4.66 5.32 21.44
C VAL A 383 5.37 4.76 20.20
N ARG A 384 4.63 4.66 19.09
CA ARG A 384 5.02 4.03 17.82
C ARG A 384 4.44 4.76 16.61
N PRO A 385 5.05 4.58 15.42
CA PRO A 385 4.45 4.94 14.15
C PRO A 385 3.20 4.10 13.84
N VAL A 386 2.44 4.54 12.83
CA VAL A 386 1.19 3.88 12.40
C VAL A 386 1.37 2.41 12.00
N LEU A 387 2.57 2.01 11.56
CA LEU A 387 2.88 0.62 11.24
C LEU A 387 2.55 -0.35 12.39
N ALA A 388 2.84 0.02 13.65
CA ALA A 388 2.66 -0.87 14.78
C ALA A 388 1.19 -1.29 15.02
N PRO A 389 0.22 -0.35 15.14
CA PRO A 389 -1.18 -0.73 15.29
C PRO A 389 -1.78 -1.40 14.03
N VAL A 390 -1.29 -1.10 12.84
CA VAL A 390 -1.70 -1.80 11.59
C VAL A 390 -1.28 -3.27 11.64
N LEU A 391 -0.01 -3.55 11.97
CA LEU A 391 0.48 -4.92 12.11
C LEU A 391 -0.22 -5.67 13.25
N PHE A 392 -0.58 -4.98 14.34
CA PHE A 392 -1.38 -5.56 15.40
C PHE A 392 -2.75 -6.02 14.89
N ALA A 393 -3.46 -5.16 14.14
CA ALA A 393 -4.74 -5.52 13.56
C ALA A 393 -4.62 -6.70 12.57
N PHE A 394 -3.56 -6.76 11.77
CA PHE A 394 -3.30 -7.87 10.85
C PHE A 394 -3.15 -9.22 11.59
N ARG A 395 -2.44 -9.24 12.72
CA ARG A 395 -2.32 -10.47 13.55
C ARG A 395 -3.62 -10.87 14.22
N ARG A 396 -4.45 -9.88 14.55
CA ARG A 396 -5.78 -10.07 15.14
C ARG A 396 -6.86 -10.47 14.14
N LEU A 397 -6.50 -10.72 12.87
CA LEU A 397 -7.41 -11.26 11.85
C LEU A 397 -8.02 -12.60 12.28
N ALA A 398 -7.22 -13.47 12.92
CA ALA A 398 -7.70 -14.69 13.54
C ALA A 398 -8.00 -14.47 15.04
N ASP A 399 -8.98 -15.23 15.55
CA ASP A 399 -9.22 -15.30 16.99
C ASP A 399 -8.08 -16.03 17.72
N GLY A 400 -8.04 -15.91 19.05
CA GLY A 400 -6.93 -16.46 19.86
C GLY A 400 -6.80 -17.99 19.77
N ILE A 401 -7.85 -18.70 19.37
CA ILE A 401 -7.85 -20.16 19.18
C ILE A 401 -7.16 -20.53 17.85
N SER A 402 -7.24 -19.63 16.87
CA SER A 402 -6.76 -19.84 15.50
C SER A 402 -5.57 -18.95 15.15
N HIS A 403 -4.88 -18.36 16.13
CA HIS A 403 -3.84 -17.37 15.90
C HIS A 403 -2.70 -17.90 15.00
N ASP A 404 -2.31 -19.16 15.18
CA ASP A 404 -1.28 -19.83 14.36
C ASP A 404 -1.69 -20.07 12.90
N SER A 405 -2.96 -19.82 12.56
CA SER A 405 -3.47 -19.95 11.19
C SER A 405 -3.16 -18.74 10.31
N VAL A 406 -2.65 -17.63 10.86
CA VAL A 406 -2.28 -16.43 10.11
C VAL A 406 -0.79 -16.15 10.24
N CYS A 407 -0.13 -15.85 9.13
CA CYS A 407 1.27 -15.40 9.11
C CYS A 407 1.34 -13.98 8.53
N VAL A 408 1.75 -13.01 9.36
CA VAL A 408 1.91 -11.61 8.92
C VAL A 408 3.35 -11.36 8.51
N MET A 409 3.55 -10.89 7.28
CA MET A 409 4.87 -10.70 6.67
C MET A 409 5.05 -9.23 6.25
N PRO A 410 5.52 -8.33 7.13
CA PRO A 410 5.97 -7.01 6.73
C PRO A 410 7.29 -7.12 5.95
N CYS A 411 7.35 -6.49 4.78
CA CYS A 411 8.48 -6.47 3.87
C CYS A 411 8.76 -5.04 3.41
N GLY A 412 9.94 -4.79 2.85
CA GLY A 412 10.33 -3.47 2.36
C GLY A 412 11.81 -3.15 2.57
N THR A 413 12.35 -2.21 1.78
CA THR A 413 13.77 -1.84 1.87
C THR A 413 14.00 -0.89 3.06
N GLY A 414 15.06 -1.15 3.84
CA GLY A 414 15.36 -0.35 5.04
C GLY A 414 14.47 -0.66 6.26
N LEU A 415 13.65 -1.71 6.22
CA LEU A 415 12.91 -2.18 7.39
C LEU A 415 13.89 -2.79 8.40
N SER A 416 14.16 -2.07 9.49
CA SER A 416 15.09 -2.55 10.51
C SER A 416 14.50 -3.72 11.31
N SER A 417 15.37 -4.58 11.86
CA SER A 417 14.95 -5.61 12.82
C SER A 417 14.25 -5.03 14.05
N TYR A 418 14.51 -3.75 14.37
CA TYR A 418 13.83 -2.98 15.41
C TYR A 418 12.40 -2.58 15.03
N ALA A 419 12.11 -2.28 13.76
CA ALA A 419 10.74 -2.09 13.30
C ALA A 419 9.90 -3.36 13.49
N LEU A 420 10.54 -4.55 13.43
CA LEU A 420 9.90 -5.82 13.73
C LEU A 420 9.70 -6.07 15.24
N THR A 421 10.48 -5.45 16.13
CA THR A 421 10.28 -5.61 17.59
C THR A 421 9.08 -4.82 18.10
N TRP A 422 8.54 -3.87 17.32
CA TRP A 422 7.25 -3.20 17.60
C TRP A 422 6.05 -4.17 17.61
N SER A 423 6.28 -5.41 17.21
CA SER A 423 5.30 -6.49 17.13
C SER A 423 5.28 -7.42 18.34
N GLY A 424 6.23 -7.29 19.27
CA GLY A 424 6.43 -8.23 20.36
C GLY A 424 5.45 -8.03 21.52
N GLY A 425 4.34 -8.78 21.53
CA GLY A 425 3.44 -8.79 22.69
C GLY A 425 2.13 -9.59 22.57
N SER A 426 1.87 -10.31 21.46
CA SER A 426 0.54 -10.89 21.19
C SER A 426 0.36 -12.39 21.43
N ALA A 427 1.28 -13.08 22.10
CA ALA A 427 0.98 -14.42 22.63
C ALA A 427 0.13 -14.26 23.90
N SER A 428 -1.19 -14.45 23.80
CA SER A 428 -2.07 -14.60 24.96
C SER A 428 -1.76 -15.94 25.65
N GLY A 429 -0.78 -15.93 26.52
CA GLY A 429 -0.30 -17.04 27.33
C GLY A 429 0.86 -16.52 28.17
N ALA A 430 1.00 -17.01 29.41
CA ALA A 430 1.97 -16.53 30.41
C ALA A 430 3.30 -16.06 29.82
N LYS A 431 3.85 -14.94 30.32
CA LYS A 431 5.16 -14.36 29.95
C LYS A 431 6.14 -15.47 29.56
N LEU A 432 6.31 -15.69 28.25
CA LEU A 432 7.27 -16.65 27.74
C LEU A 432 8.66 -16.17 28.13
N SER A 433 9.49 -17.10 28.58
CA SER A 433 10.90 -16.83 28.86
C SER A 433 11.60 -16.33 27.58
N ALA A 434 12.73 -15.63 27.72
CA ALA A 434 13.46 -15.08 26.57
C ALA A 434 13.84 -16.15 25.51
N ASP A 435 13.98 -17.41 25.94
CA ASP A 435 14.28 -18.55 25.08
C ASP A 435 13.04 -19.09 24.34
N GLU A 436 11.87 -19.10 25.00
CA GLU A 436 10.58 -19.43 24.36
C GLU A 436 10.11 -18.33 23.39
N TYR A 437 10.40 -17.07 23.71
CA TYR A 437 10.15 -15.93 22.82
C TYR A 437 10.95 -16.07 21.50
N LYS A 438 12.22 -16.48 21.58
CA LYS A 438 13.04 -16.81 20.40
C LYS A 438 12.49 -18.01 19.63
N ALA A 439 11.98 -19.04 20.31
CA ALA A 439 11.39 -20.21 19.67
C ALA A 439 10.07 -19.89 18.93
N SER A 440 9.19 -19.05 19.50
CA SER A 440 7.97 -18.58 18.83
C SER A 440 8.27 -17.76 17.57
N ARG A 441 9.33 -16.95 17.62
CA ARG A 441 9.78 -16.18 16.46
C ARG A 441 10.29 -17.08 15.33
N LEU A 442 10.90 -18.21 15.65
CA LEU A 442 11.34 -19.22 14.68
C LEU A 442 10.18 -20.03 14.09
N SER A 443 9.08 -20.24 14.84
CA SER A 443 7.88 -20.94 14.33
C SER A 443 6.95 -20.04 13.50
N GLU A 444 7.03 -18.72 13.68
CA GLU A 444 6.35 -17.71 12.85
C GLU A 444 7.09 -17.41 11.54
N MET A 445 8.41 -17.62 11.49
CA MET A 445 9.20 -17.44 10.28
C MET A 445 9.04 -18.63 9.34
N VAL A 446 8.63 -18.35 8.10
CA VAL A 446 8.81 -19.30 6.99
C VAL A 446 10.32 -19.42 6.75
N VAL A 447 10.94 -20.46 7.31
CA VAL A 447 12.35 -20.79 7.11
C VAL A 447 12.55 -21.76 5.95
N ASP A 448 11.48 -22.42 5.52
CA ASP A 448 11.47 -23.37 4.40
C ASP A 448 11.12 -22.63 3.11
N PHE A 449 12.11 -21.92 2.58
CA PHE A 449 12.11 -21.61 1.16
C PHE A 449 12.56 -22.88 0.46
N ALA A 450 11.74 -23.42 -0.45
CA ALA A 450 12.14 -24.52 -1.32
C ALA A 450 13.42 -24.09 -2.06
N GLY A 451 14.56 -24.45 -1.49
CA GLY A 451 15.85 -24.04 -1.98
C GLY A 451 16.06 -24.61 -3.36
N TRP A 452 16.86 -23.92 -4.16
CA TRP A 452 17.54 -24.59 -5.25
C TRP A 452 18.55 -25.54 -4.62
N THR A 453 18.13 -26.79 -4.43
CA THR A 453 18.81 -27.81 -3.61
C THR A 453 20.05 -28.38 -4.30
N ASP A 454 20.14 -28.22 -5.62
CA ASP A 454 21.10 -28.90 -6.48
C ASP A 454 21.30 -28.16 -7.81
N LEU A 455 22.30 -28.61 -8.57
CA LEU A 455 22.60 -28.19 -9.93
C LEU A 455 21.39 -28.29 -10.88
N GLY A 456 20.52 -29.29 -10.68
CA GLY A 456 19.31 -29.50 -11.48
C GLY A 456 18.32 -28.35 -11.37
N SER A 457 18.32 -27.62 -10.24
CA SER A 457 17.48 -26.44 -10.06
C SER A 457 17.87 -25.29 -11.00
N ILE A 458 19.17 -25.09 -11.28
CA ILE A 458 19.65 -24.09 -12.25
C ILE A 458 19.34 -24.53 -13.68
N SER A 459 19.59 -25.81 -13.98
CA SER A 459 19.25 -26.37 -15.29
C SER A 459 17.76 -26.22 -15.60
N ASN A 460 16.88 -26.51 -14.64
CA ASN A 460 15.44 -26.33 -14.78
C ASN A 460 15.02 -24.88 -15.05
N TYR A 461 15.74 -23.89 -14.50
CA TYR A 461 15.47 -22.47 -14.78
C TYR A 461 15.91 -22.06 -16.18
N LEU A 462 17.09 -22.51 -16.61
CA LEU A 462 17.57 -22.27 -17.98
C LEU A 462 16.69 -22.99 -19.01
N ASP A 463 16.22 -24.20 -18.71
CA ASP A 463 15.25 -24.90 -19.55
C ASP A 463 13.94 -24.13 -19.70
N ARG A 464 13.48 -23.46 -18.64
CA ARG A 464 12.30 -22.58 -18.71
C ARG A 464 12.57 -21.33 -19.55
N LEU A 465 13.75 -20.71 -19.43
CA LEU A 465 14.13 -19.59 -20.30
C LEU A 465 14.18 -20.04 -21.78
N ARG A 466 14.70 -21.24 -22.06
CA ARG A 466 14.71 -21.82 -23.42
C ARG A 466 13.32 -21.98 -24.01
N GLN A 467 12.30 -22.31 -23.19
CA GLN A 467 10.93 -22.51 -23.66
C GLN A 467 10.30 -21.22 -24.23
N GLY A 468 10.66 -20.05 -23.69
CA GLY A 468 10.19 -18.73 -24.15
C GLY A 468 10.96 -18.13 -25.32
N LEU A 469 12.03 -18.78 -25.79
CA LEU A 469 12.93 -18.25 -26.82
C LEU A 469 12.77 -18.98 -28.16
N ASP A 470 13.03 -18.27 -29.26
CA ASP A 470 13.14 -18.86 -30.59
C ASP A 470 14.47 -19.65 -30.75
N ASN A 471 14.64 -20.32 -31.89
CA ASN A 471 15.82 -21.16 -32.13
C ASN A 471 17.15 -20.39 -32.11
N ARG A 472 17.12 -19.06 -32.31
CA ARG A 472 18.30 -18.21 -32.26
C ARG A 472 18.59 -17.80 -30.82
N GLY A 473 17.57 -17.38 -30.07
CA GLY A 473 17.66 -17.03 -28.66
C GLY A 473 18.10 -18.20 -27.79
N ARG A 474 17.64 -19.43 -28.08
CA ARG A 474 18.11 -20.63 -27.35
C ARG A 474 19.61 -20.86 -27.52
N ARG A 475 20.12 -20.77 -28.75
CA ARG A 475 21.57 -20.92 -29.01
C ARG A 475 22.37 -19.83 -28.31
N ARG A 476 21.88 -18.59 -28.36
CA ARG A 476 22.56 -17.47 -27.71
C ARG A 476 22.59 -17.64 -26.19
N LEU A 477 21.50 -18.10 -25.59
CA LEU A 477 21.45 -18.41 -24.16
C LEU A 477 22.44 -19.53 -23.78
N ASP A 478 22.55 -20.58 -24.59
CA ASP A 478 23.49 -21.68 -24.36
C ASP A 478 24.97 -21.23 -24.49
N GLU A 479 25.26 -20.27 -25.37
CA GLU A 479 26.58 -19.63 -25.48
C GLU A 479 26.91 -18.74 -24.28
N LEU A 480 25.93 -17.98 -23.79
CA LEU A 480 26.09 -17.04 -22.67
C LEU A 480 26.21 -17.76 -21.32
N VAL A 481 25.48 -18.86 -21.14
CA VAL A 481 25.43 -19.60 -19.87
C VAL A 481 25.79 -21.08 -20.10
N PRO A 482 27.06 -21.39 -20.40
CA PRO A 482 27.48 -22.76 -20.63
C PRO A 482 27.43 -23.58 -19.33
N GLU A 483 27.43 -24.91 -19.47
CA GLU A 483 27.31 -25.82 -18.32
C GLU A 483 28.42 -25.63 -17.26
N GLU A 484 29.60 -25.17 -17.68
CA GLU A 484 30.69 -24.82 -16.76
C GLU A 484 30.39 -23.56 -15.94
N ALA A 485 29.75 -22.54 -16.53
CA ALA A 485 29.29 -21.35 -15.81
C ALA A 485 28.22 -21.74 -14.77
N ILE A 486 27.29 -22.63 -15.13
CA ILE A 486 26.27 -23.17 -14.21
C ILE A 486 26.94 -23.81 -12.98
N ARG A 487 27.95 -24.67 -13.20
CA ARG A 487 28.70 -25.33 -12.11
C ARG A 487 29.45 -24.33 -11.24
N LYS A 488 30.05 -23.31 -11.82
CA LYS A 488 30.77 -22.26 -11.08
C LYS A 488 29.82 -21.36 -10.28
N LEU A 489 28.71 -20.93 -10.87
CA LEU A 489 27.64 -20.16 -10.20
C LEU A 489 27.08 -20.94 -9.02
N PHE A 490 26.75 -22.22 -9.21
CA PHE A 490 26.29 -23.09 -8.13
C PHE A 490 27.33 -23.21 -7.00
N ARG A 491 28.61 -23.41 -7.34
CA ARG A 491 29.68 -23.57 -6.35
C ARG A 491 29.88 -22.29 -5.52
N ARG A 492 29.86 -21.12 -6.16
CA ARG A 492 30.12 -19.82 -5.50
C ARG A 492 28.91 -19.27 -4.75
N LEU A 493 27.70 -19.49 -5.26
CA LEU A 493 26.47 -18.87 -4.76
C LEU A 493 25.49 -19.90 -4.18
N ARG A 494 25.98 -21.07 -3.77
CA ARG A 494 25.17 -22.18 -3.23
C ARG A 494 24.23 -21.71 -2.13
N GLY A 495 22.94 -22.05 -2.25
CA GLY A 495 21.90 -21.66 -1.29
C GLY A 495 21.45 -20.20 -1.39
N ARG A 496 22.02 -19.41 -2.31
CA ARG A 496 21.64 -18.01 -2.54
C ARG A 496 20.93 -17.86 -3.90
N PHE A 497 19.62 -18.07 -3.87
CA PHE A 497 18.75 -18.06 -5.05
C PHE A 497 18.84 -16.77 -5.89
N ARG A 498 18.68 -15.59 -5.25
CA ARG A 498 18.65 -14.31 -5.99
C ARG A 498 19.99 -13.97 -6.64
N PRO A 499 21.15 -14.10 -5.97
CA PRO A 499 22.44 -13.88 -6.61
C PRO A 499 22.64 -14.73 -7.88
N ILE A 500 22.32 -16.03 -7.86
CA ILE A 500 22.47 -16.88 -9.06
C ILE A 500 21.61 -16.36 -10.21
N ILE A 501 20.34 -16.03 -9.95
CA ILE A 501 19.42 -15.53 -10.97
C ILE A 501 19.85 -14.17 -11.49
N SER A 502 20.16 -13.22 -10.60
CA SER A 502 20.61 -11.89 -10.99
C SER A 502 21.86 -11.97 -11.85
N THR A 503 22.84 -12.80 -11.47
CA THR A 503 24.04 -12.99 -12.28
C THR A 503 23.74 -13.58 -13.66
N ILE A 504 22.80 -14.52 -13.78
CA ILE A 504 22.36 -15.03 -15.10
C ILE A 504 21.62 -13.94 -15.90
N GLU A 505 20.74 -13.17 -15.25
CA GLU A 505 20.03 -12.04 -15.85
C GLU A 505 21.02 -10.96 -16.34
N ASP A 506 22.07 -10.67 -15.57
CA ASP A 506 23.10 -9.68 -15.89
C ASP A 506 23.98 -10.14 -17.06
N ILE A 507 24.39 -11.41 -17.09
CA ILE A 507 25.06 -12.03 -18.25
C ILE A 507 24.22 -11.87 -19.53
N ILE A 508 22.91 -12.12 -19.43
CA ILE A 508 21.99 -12.03 -20.58
C ILE A 508 21.80 -10.56 -21.00
N ASN A 509 21.60 -9.65 -20.05
CA ASN A 509 21.37 -8.23 -20.32
C ASN A 509 22.60 -7.54 -20.92
N ALA A 510 23.78 -7.90 -20.44
CA ALA A 510 25.05 -7.40 -20.95
C ALA A 510 25.52 -8.12 -22.23
N ASP A 511 24.88 -9.24 -22.59
CA ASP A 511 25.26 -10.12 -23.71
C ASP A 511 26.72 -10.59 -23.64
N ASP A 512 27.24 -10.76 -22.42
CA ASP A 512 28.63 -11.10 -22.12
C ASP A 512 28.71 -12.23 -21.06
N PRO A 513 29.27 -13.41 -21.41
CA PRO A 513 29.39 -14.55 -20.51
C PRO A 513 30.40 -14.35 -19.36
N MET A 514 31.16 -13.26 -19.33
CA MET A 514 32.19 -12.98 -18.32
C MET A 514 31.77 -11.97 -17.24
N VAL A 515 30.57 -11.39 -17.35
CA VAL A 515 30.03 -10.37 -16.40
C VAL A 515 29.93 -10.86 -14.95
N TRP A 516 29.98 -12.17 -14.73
CA TRP A 516 29.96 -12.77 -13.40
C TRP A 516 31.36 -12.95 -12.78
N GLU A 517 32.44 -12.66 -13.52
CA GLU A 517 33.83 -12.77 -13.04
C GLU A 517 34.35 -11.49 -12.36
N GLU A 518 33.68 -10.34 -12.54
CA GLU A 518 33.84 -9.11 -11.74
C GLU A 518 33.08 -9.19 -10.42
#